data_AF-A0A7L0F0M2-F1
#
_entry.id   AF-A0A7L0F0M2-F1
#
_cell.length_a   1.000
_cell.length_b   1.000
_cell.length_c   1.000
_cell.angle_alpha   90.00
_cell.angle_beta   90.00
_cell.angle_gamma   90.00
#
_symmetry.space_group_name_H-M   'P 1'
#
loop_
_entity.id
_entity.type
_entity.pdbx_description
1 polymer ?
#
loop_
_entity_poly.entity_id
_entity_poly.type
_entity_poly.pdbx_seq_one_letter_code
_entity_poly.pdbx_strand_id
1 'polypeptide(L)'
;CAAPTRLRFAALSEADERINFFPVGTNVSYVCRPGYENTSESSPTSTCLENLAWSEAAELCRRRSCGDPGALPGGRMVALTDLRFGARVNVFCDEG
;
A
#
# COMPACT_ATOMS: atom_id res chain seq x y z
N CYS A 1 -13.46 18.90 7.12
CA CYS A 1 -13.54 17.76 6.19
C CYS A 1 -14.24 16.59 6.86
N ALA A 2 -15.02 15.83 6.09
CA ALA A 2 -15.52 14.52 6.52
C ALA A 2 -14.38 13.49 6.55
N ALA A 3 -14.70 12.22 6.84
CA ALA A 3 -13.73 11.14 6.79
C ALA A 3 -12.91 11.15 5.47
N PRO A 4 -11.57 11.02 5.56
CA PRO A 4 -10.70 10.98 4.38
C PRO A 4 -11.03 9.85 3.42
N THR A 5 -10.60 10.01 2.16
CA THR A 5 -10.76 8.97 1.15
C THR A 5 -9.95 7.72 1.51
N ARG A 6 -10.56 6.55 1.33
CA ARG A 6 -9.88 5.28 1.56
C ARG A 6 -8.81 5.03 0.50
N LEU A 7 -7.55 5.02 0.92
CA LEU A 7 -6.42 4.69 0.05
C LEU A 7 -6.29 3.16 -0.12
N ARG A 8 -5.84 2.75 -1.32
CA ARG A 8 -5.60 1.32 -1.62
C ARG A 8 -4.32 0.79 -0.97
N PHE A 9 -3.32 1.64 -0.79
CA PHE A 9 -2.00 1.29 -0.25
C PHE A 9 -1.87 1.55 1.26
N ALA A 10 -2.71 2.41 1.83
CA ALA A 10 -2.68 2.77 3.25
C ALA A 10 -4.09 2.87 3.87
N ALA A 11 -4.17 2.71 5.18
CA ALA A 11 -5.35 2.93 6.01
C ALA A 11 -5.10 4.11 6.95
N LEU A 12 -6.14 4.74 7.46
CA LEU A 12 -5.96 5.81 8.45
C LEU A 12 -5.40 5.22 9.74
N SER A 13 -4.73 6.04 10.55
CA SER A 13 -4.34 5.63 11.89
C SER A 13 -5.58 5.28 12.73
N GLU A 14 -5.47 4.35 13.67
CA GLU A 14 -6.59 3.96 14.54
C GLU A 14 -7.17 5.14 15.34
N ALA A 15 -6.34 6.14 15.63
CA ALA A 15 -6.75 7.37 16.29
C ALA A 15 -7.67 8.23 15.40
N ASP A 16 -7.31 8.35 14.11
CA ASP A 16 -8.04 9.16 13.13
C ASP A 16 -9.28 8.42 12.58
N GLU A 17 -9.27 7.08 12.49
CA GLU A 17 -10.41 6.29 12.02
C GLU A 17 -11.67 6.46 12.90
N ARG A 18 -11.50 6.86 14.16
CA ARG A 18 -12.62 7.05 15.09
C ARG A 18 -13.21 8.46 15.05
N ILE A 19 -12.67 9.35 14.22
CA ILE A 19 -13.05 10.76 14.12
C ILE A 19 -13.86 10.97 12.84
N ASN A 20 -15.06 11.54 12.98
CA ASN A 20 -15.95 11.78 11.83
C ASN A 20 -15.80 13.18 11.21
N PHE A 21 -15.20 14.12 11.95
CA PHE A 21 -15.08 15.51 11.52
C PHE A 21 -13.72 16.08 11.87
N PHE A 22 -13.05 16.63 10.87
CA PHE A 22 -11.72 17.24 10.98
C PHE A 22 -11.80 18.72 10.60
N PRO A 23 -11.42 19.66 11.48
CA PRO A 23 -11.30 21.07 11.12
C PRO A 23 -10.34 21.31 9.94
N VAL A 24 -10.49 22.46 9.28
CA VAL A 24 -9.52 22.90 8.27
C VAL A 24 -8.15 23.07 8.90
N GLY A 25 -7.11 22.63 8.21
CA GLY A 25 -5.72 22.61 8.70
C GLY A 25 -5.38 21.36 9.52
N THR A 26 -6.34 20.48 9.81
CA THR A 26 -6.02 19.19 10.46
C THR A 26 -5.28 18.28 9.51
N ASN A 27 -4.20 17.68 10.01
CA ASN A 27 -3.41 16.69 9.29
C ASN A 27 -3.65 15.31 9.89
N VAL A 28 -3.97 14.33 9.05
CA VAL A 28 -4.18 12.93 9.45
C VAL A 28 -3.05 12.08 8.91
N SER A 29 -2.71 11.04 9.66
CA SER A 29 -1.66 10.11 9.28
C SER A 29 -2.23 8.78 8.82
N TYR A 30 -1.55 8.15 7.88
CA TYR A 30 -1.91 6.84 7.36
C TYR A 30 -0.85 5.80 7.70
N VAL A 31 -1.29 4.56 7.86
CA VAL A 31 -0.46 3.38 8.07
C VAL A 31 -0.57 2.48 6.86
N CYS A 32 0.56 1.97 6.37
CA CYS A 32 0.57 1.08 5.21
C CYS A 32 -0.27 -0.19 5.47
N ARG A 33 -1.07 -0.57 4.49
CA ARG A 33 -1.89 -1.79 4.58
C ARG A 33 -1.00 -3.05 4.60
N PRO A 34 -1.49 -4.17 5.16
CA PRO A 34 -0.83 -5.46 5.02
C PRO A 34 -0.49 -5.78 3.56
N GLY A 35 0.73 -6.24 3.30
CA GLY A 35 1.26 -6.44 1.94
C GLY A 35 1.93 -5.22 1.32
N TYR A 36 1.84 -4.05 1.98
CA TYR A 36 2.59 -2.85 1.63
C TYR A 36 3.67 -2.55 2.69
N GLU A 37 4.71 -1.85 2.27
CA GLU A 37 5.79 -1.36 3.11
C GLU A 37 6.02 0.12 2.86
N ASN A 38 6.38 0.85 3.91
CA ASN A 38 6.74 2.25 3.79
C ASN A 38 8.15 2.34 3.22
N THR A 39 8.32 3.04 2.10
CA THR A 39 9.62 3.26 1.47
C THR A 39 10.32 4.52 1.96
N SER A 40 9.77 5.19 2.98
CA SER A 40 10.27 6.45 3.50
C SER A 40 10.22 6.48 5.03
N GLU A 41 11.03 7.35 5.63
CA GLU A 41 11.04 7.58 7.09
C GLU A 41 9.75 8.26 7.57
N SER A 42 9.01 8.91 6.67
CA SER A 42 7.74 9.58 6.96
C SER A 42 6.55 8.71 6.63
N SER A 43 5.48 8.84 7.43
CA SER A 43 4.19 8.21 7.11
C SER A 43 3.45 9.05 6.05
N PRO A 44 2.60 8.43 5.20
CA PRO A 44 1.71 9.19 4.33
C PRO A 44 0.79 10.05 5.21
N THR A 45 0.64 11.32 4.84
CA THR A 45 -0.23 12.26 5.55
C THR A 45 -1.14 12.99 4.57
N SER A 46 -2.27 13.47 5.05
CA SER A 46 -3.21 14.27 4.25
C SER A 46 -3.79 15.38 5.11
N THR A 47 -3.87 16.57 4.53
CA THR A 47 -4.33 17.77 5.22
C THR A 47 -5.71 18.15 4.73
N CYS A 48 -6.60 18.50 5.67
CA CYS A 48 -7.89 19.09 5.35
C CYS A 48 -7.69 20.53 4.87
N LEU A 49 -7.92 20.79 3.59
CA LEU A 49 -7.76 22.10 2.96
C LEU A 49 -8.99 23.00 3.23
N GLU A 50 -8.86 24.30 2.96
CA GLU A 50 -9.94 25.29 3.17
C GLU A 50 -11.20 24.99 2.34
N ASN A 51 -11.05 24.33 1.20
CA ASN A 51 -12.15 23.88 0.34
C ASN A 51 -12.86 22.62 0.88
N LEU A 52 -12.58 22.20 2.12
CA LEU A 52 -13.11 20.99 2.76
C LEU A 52 -12.75 19.69 2.03
N ALA A 53 -11.76 19.71 1.14
CA ALA A 53 -11.18 18.54 0.51
C ALA A 53 -9.88 18.13 1.20
N TRP A 54 -9.57 16.84 1.11
CA TRP A 54 -8.29 16.29 1.58
C TRP A 54 -7.22 16.50 0.51
N SER A 55 -6.03 16.91 0.93
CA SER A 55 -4.87 16.97 0.05
C SER A 55 -4.46 15.58 -0.41
N GLU A 56 -3.79 15.48 -1.57
CA GLU A 56 -3.23 14.20 -2.01
C GLU A 56 -2.22 13.68 -0.98
N ALA A 57 -2.41 12.43 -0.57
CA ALA A 57 -1.48 11.73 0.30
C ALA A 57 -0.35 11.17 -0.56
N ALA A 58 0.90 11.41 -0.15
CA ALA A 58 2.06 10.87 -0.85
C ALA A 58 2.03 9.33 -0.89
N GLU A 59 2.32 8.73 -2.05
CA GLU A 59 2.36 7.28 -2.24
C GLU A 59 3.64 6.64 -1.66
N LEU A 60 3.80 6.73 -0.34
CA LEU A 60 4.97 6.21 0.38
C LEU A 60 4.86 4.71 0.67
N CYS A 61 3.66 4.13 0.60
CA CYS A 61 3.45 2.70 0.78
C CYS A 61 3.54 1.95 -0.56
N ARG A 62 4.58 1.14 -0.75
CA ARG A 62 4.76 0.30 -1.95
C ARG A 62 4.42 -1.15 -1.67
N ARG A 63 4.06 -1.90 -2.70
CA ARG A 63 3.82 -3.35 -2.61
C ARG A 63 5.12 -4.04 -2.19
N ARG A 64 5.08 -4.78 -1.08
CA ARG A 64 6.20 -5.57 -0.56
C ARG A 64 6.67 -6.56 -1.62
N SER A 65 7.99 -6.73 -1.71
CA SER A 65 8.57 -7.82 -2.51
C SER A 65 8.37 -9.15 -1.82
N CYS A 66 7.95 -10.17 -2.56
CA CYS A 66 7.94 -11.56 -2.11
C CYS A 66 9.35 -12.20 -2.16
N GLY A 67 10.32 -11.50 -2.77
CA GLY A 67 11.64 -12.05 -3.05
C GLY A 67 11.64 -12.95 -4.28
N ASP A 68 12.83 -13.45 -4.62
CA ASP A 68 12.97 -14.46 -5.66
C ASP A 68 12.42 -15.80 -5.15
N PRO A 69 11.50 -16.46 -5.89
CA PRO A 69 10.92 -17.74 -5.47
C PRO A 69 11.93 -18.91 -5.49
N GLY A 70 13.16 -18.69 -5.98
CA GLY A 70 14.21 -19.70 -6.07
C GLY A 70 14.19 -20.46 -7.40
N ALA A 71 15.19 -21.33 -7.59
CA ALA A 71 15.20 -22.25 -8.71
C ALA A 71 14.33 -23.47 -8.40
N LEU A 72 13.53 -23.91 -9.38
CA LEU A 72 12.78 -25.17 -9.30
C LEU A 72 13.57 -26.27 -10.06
N PRO A 73 14.12 -27.29 -9.39
CA PRO A 73 14.80 -28.38 -10.08
C PRO A 73 13.83 -29.17 -10.96
N GLY A 74 14.18 -29.39 -12.23
CA GLY A 74 13.32 -30.09 -13.19
C GLY A 74 12.08 -29.29 -13.61
N GLY A 75 12.12 -27.97 -13.50
CA GLY A 75 11.05 -27.10 -13.94
C GLY A 75 11.44 -25.63 -13.99
N ARG A 76 10.46 -24.77 -14.27
CA ARG A 76 10.63 -23.33 -14.33
C ARG A 76 9.45 -22.59 -13.71
N MET A 77 9.74 -21.46 -13.09
CA MET A 77 8.74 -20.51 -12.59
C MET A 77 8.78 -19.25 -13.45
N VAL A 78 7.62 -18.82 -13.92
CA VAL A 78 7.46 -17.64 -14.77
C VAL A 78 6.58 -16.63 -14.05
N ALA A 79 7.14 -15.48 -13.68
CA ALA A 79 6.37 -14.37 -13.13
C ALA A 79 5.47 -13.78 -14.21
N LEU A 80 4.17 -13.62 -13.90
CA LEU A 80 3.20 -13.06 -14.85
C LEU A 80 3.30 -11.54 -14.95
N THR A 81 3.72 -10.87 -13.87
CA THR A 81 3.84 -9.41 -13.82
C THR A 81 5.13 -9.00 -13.11
N ASP A 82 5.15 -9.12 -11.79
CA ASP A 82 6.30 -8.87 -10.92
C ASP A 82 6.31 -9.90 -9.78
N LEU A 83 7.21 -9.74 -8.82
CA LEU A 83 7.28 -10.59 -7.61
C LEU A 83 6.85 -9.80 -6.38
N ARG A 84 5.87 -8.89 -6.52
CA ARG A 84 5.36 -8.06 -5.41
C ARG A 84 4.00 -8.55 -4.94
N PHE A 85 3.57 -8.06 -3.79
CA PHE A 85 2.26 -8.39 -3.22
C PHE A 85 1.12 -8.29 -4.25
N GLY A 86 0.32 -9.35 -4.35
CA GLY A 86 -0.78 -9.48 -5.32
C GLY A 86 -0.38 -10.01 -6.71
N ALA A 87 0.92 -10.22 -6.96
CA ALA A 87 1.38 -10.84 -8.20
C ALA A 87 1.18 -12.36 -8.20
N ARG A 88 1.34 -12.96 -9.39
CA ARG A 88 1.16 -14.39 -9.64
C ARG A 88 2.32 -14.93 -10.45
N VAL A 89 2.70 -16.16 -10.15
CA VAL A 89 3.71 -16.93 -10.88
C VAL A 89 3.07 -18.20 -11.42
N ASN A 90 3.42 -18.58 -12.63
CA ASN A 90 3.07 -19.88 -13.19
C ASN A 90 4.25 -20.83 -13.03
N VAL A 91 3.95 -22.06 -12.64
CA VAL A 91 4.94 -23.10 -12.43
C VAL A 91 4.78 -24.15 -13.52
N PHE A 92 5.88 -24.54 -14.14
CA PHE A 92 5.93 -25.57 -15.17
C PHE A 92 6.99 -26.60 -14.79
N CYS A 93 6.64 -27.88 -14.90
CA CYS A 93 7.63 -28.95 -14.81
C CYS A 93 8.16 -29.25 -16.21
N ASP A 94 9.46 -29.48 -16.32
CA ASP A 94 10.06 -29.98 -17.54
C ASP A 94 9.72 -31.47 -17.70
N GLU A 95 9.73 -31.94 -18.94
CA GLU A 95 9.38 -33.34 -19.26
C GLU A 95 10.44 -34.31 -18.73
N GLY A 96 9.98 -35.38 -18.05
CA GLY A 96 10.83 -36.43 -17.46
C GLY A 96 10.02 -37.56 -16.85
#